data_AF-A0A373DGN1-F1
#
_entry.id   AF-A0A373DGN1-F1
#
_cell.length_a   1.000
_cell.length_b   1.000
_cell.length_c   1.000
_cell.angle_alpha   90.00
_cell.angle_beta   90.00
_cell.angle_gamma   90.00
#
_symmetry.space_group_name_H-M   'P 1'
#
loop_
_entity.id
_entity.type
_entity.pdbx_description
1 polymer ?
#
loop_
_entity_poly.entity_id
_entity_poly.type
_entity_poly.pdbx_seq_one_letter_code
_entity_poly.pdbx_strand_id
1 'polypeptide(L)'
;MTDSLSTLGTAPTRARDLGIPFEGEPGPWNAITDVPGLEVGYVTILEDGPAVARTGVTAILPRGRRAPASACAAGIESLNGNGELTGRSWIEEAGQFQMPIAITNSHAVGAVHRGVDAWMAEHDPLSAAQWMLPVVGETWDGYLNSINADSVRPEHAVAAFDAATSGPLAEGNVGGGTGMNCYGFKGGTGTASRVVRSDDQAWTVGVLMQANFGSRKELSVAGKQLGPDSEAPNTMETGDWFERDTRTGAHAVPGAGSIIVIVATDAPMLPDQCRALARRVTLGLARTGTTGSHFSGDIFLAFSTANEGRLMSRMGNEGEVQVEQIEHVSWGSMDPFYAAVVEATEEAVLNVLVAAKDMEGRDGHVSYALPHEEIRAAFGR
;
A
#
# COMPACT_ATOMS: atom_id res chain seq x y z
N MET A 1 33.38 32.50 -4.38
CA MET A 1 32.07 33.11 -4.10
C MET A 1 31.16 31.98 -3.68
N THR A 2 30.92 31.93 -2.38
CA THR A 2 30.09 30.99 -1.63
C THR A 2 28.60 31.27 -1.83
N ASP A 3 27.80 30.31 -1.36
CA ASP A 3 26.35 30.33 -1.14
C ASP A 3 25.42 30.29 -2.36
N SER A 4 25.01 29.06 -2.72
CA SER A 4 23.58 28.79 -2.91
C SER A 4 23.11 27.89 -1.78
N LEU A 5 22.50 28.51 -0.78
CA LEU A 5 21.82 27.89 0.34
C LEU A 5 20.93 26.74 -0.13
N SER A 6 21.18 25.57 0.46
CA SER A 6 20.24 24.47 0.53
C SER A 6 18.92 24.97 1.12
N THR A 7 17.89 25.09 0.30
CA THR A 7 16.52 25.09 0.79
C THR A 7 16.26 23.71 1.38
N LEU A 8 16.45 23.58 2.70
CA LEU A 8 15.84 22.51 3.49
C LEU A 8 14.33 22.64 3.29
N GLY A 9 13.79 21.91 2.32
CA GLY A 9 12.35 21.80 2.14
C GLY A 9 11.75 21.29 3.44
N THR A 10 10.76 22.01 3.97
CA THR A 10 9.92 21.52 5.05
C THR A 10 9.39 20.15 4.67
N ALA A 11 9.48 19.19 5.59
CA ALA A 11 8.91 17.86 5.38
C ALA A 11 7.44 17.99 4.93
N PRO A 12 6.99 17.16 3.97
CA PRO A 12 5.61 17.22 3.50
C PRO A 12 4.64 17.02 4.67
N THR A 13 3.59 17.84 4.71
CA THR A 13 2.56 17.83 5.76
C THR A 13 1.80 16.50 5.76
N ARG A 14 1.64 15.91 6.94
CA ARG A 14 0.89 14.67 7.18
C ARG A 14 -0.30 14.90 8.12
N ALA A 15 -1.14 13.88 8.31
CA ALA A 15 -2.38 14.01 9.08
C ALA A 15 -2.16 14.53 10.52
N ARG A 16 -1.10 14.05 11.19
CA ARG A 16 -0.72 14.52 12.53
C ARG A 16 -0.36 16.01 12.56
N ASP A 17 0.27 16.54 11.51
CA ASP A 17 0.67 17.95 11.41
C ASP A 17 -0.52 18.90 11.24
N LEU A 18 -1.67 18.37 10.84
CA LEU A 18 -2.94 19.10 10.75
C LEU A 18 -3.78 19.02 12.04
N GLY A 19 -3.27 18.35 13.08
CA GLY A 19 -3.92 18.25 14.38
C GLY A 19 -4.91 17.09 14.53
N ILE A 20 -4.99 16.19 13.54
CA ILE A 20 -5.82 14.98 13.66
C ILE A 20 -5.26 14.11 14.80
N PRO A 21 -6.08 13.74 15.80
CA PRO A 21 -5.63 12.91 16.90
C PRO A 21 -5.53 11.44 16.47
N PHE A 22 -4.47 10.77 16.89
CA PHE A 22 -4.26 9.34 16.67
C PHE A 22 -3.81 8.65 17.96
N GLU A 23 -4.27 7.43 18.15
CA GLU A 23 -3.78 6.52 19.18
C GLU A 23 -2.43 5.91 18.76
N GLY A 24 -1.68 5.43 19.76
CA GLY A 24 -0.40 4.73 19.57
C GLY A 24 0.82 5.62 19.28
N GLU A 25 2.00 5.04 19.51
CA GLU A 25 3.29 5.67 19.28
C GLU A 25 3.81 5.25 17.89
N PRO A 26 4.00 6.17 16.93
CA PRO A 26 4.60 5.82 15.66
C PRO A 26 6.12 5.61 15.77
N GLY A 27 6.70 4.90 14.80
CA GLY A 27 8.14 4.85 14.62
C GLY A 27 8.73 6.19 14.13
N PRO A 28 10.06 6.29 14.00
CA PRO A 28 10.75 7.53 13.65
C PRO A 28 10.25 8.20 12.36
N TRP A 29 9.88 7.41 11.35
CA TRP A 29 9.37 7.90 10.07
C TRP A 29 7.85 7.86 9.97
N ASN A 30 7.20 7.20 10.93
CA ASN A 30 5.78 6.87 10.87
C ASN A 30 5.44 6.27 9.50
N ALA A 31 6.17 5.23 9.11
CA ALA A 31 6.13 4.60 7.79
C ALA A 31 6.46 3.10 7.89
N ILE A 32 6.09 2.32 6.87
CA ILE A 32 6.37 0.88 6.84
C ILE A 32 7.87 0.55 6.95
N THR A 33 8.72 1.47 6.49
CA THR A 33 10.19 1.42 6.56
C THR A 33 10.75 1.59 7.97
N ASP A 34 9.91 1.89 8.97
CA ASP A 34 10.31 1.75 10.38
C ASP A 34 10.56 0.28 10.77
N VAL A 35 10.01 -0.68 10.01
CA VAL A 35 10.36 -2.10 10.16
C VAL A 35 11.82 -2.29 9.70
N PRO A 36 12.74 -2.72 10.57
CA PRO A 36 14.17 -2.75 10.26
C PRO A 36 14.52 -3.55 9.00
N GLY A 37 15.30 -2.94 8.11
CA GLY A 37 15.79 -3.57 6.88
C GLY A 37 14.81 -3.57 5.71
N LEU A 38 13.55 -3.15 5.91
CA LEU A 38 12.57 -3.02 4.83
C LEU A 38 12.87 -1.78 3.98
N GLU A 39 12.77 -1.92 2.66
CA GLU A 39 12.98 -0.85 1.68
C GLU A 39 11.77 -0.69 0.76
N VAL A 40 11.45 0.55 0.38
CA VAL A 40 10.36 0.88 -0.55
C VAL A 40 10.89 1.81 -1.65
N GLY A 41 10.48 1.56 -2.88
CA GLY A 41 10.85 2.37 -4.04
C GLY A 41 9.65 2.66 -4.95
N TYR A 42 9.79 3.68 -5.78
CA TYR A 42 8.71 4.16 -6.64
C TYR A 42 9.20 4.45 -8.04
N VAL A 43 8.35 4.16 -9.02
CA VAL A 43 8.34 4.83 -10.31
C VAL A 43 6.99 5.52 -10.46
N THR A 44 7.02 6.82 -10.70
CA THR A 44 5.83 7.67 -10.89
C THR A 44 5.80 8.15 -12.34
N ILE A 45 4.73 7.86 -13.06
CA ILE A 45 4.58 8.16 -14.49
C ILE A 45 3.50 9.23 -14.65
N LEU A 46 3.93 10.40 -15.13
CA LEU A 46 3.10 11.57 -15.40
C LEU A 46 3.39 12.06 -16.82
N GLU A 47 2.54 11.69 -17.77
CA GLU A 47 2.72 12.03 -19.18
C GLU A 47 1.42 12.57 -19.78
N ASP A 48 1.51 13.67 -20.52
CA ASP A 48 0.39 14.30 -21.24
C ASP A 48 0.41 13.95 -22.74
N GLY A 49 0.98 12.79 -23.06
CA GLY A 49 1.13 12.31 -24.43
C GLY A 49 -0.19 11.94 -25.11
N PRO A 50 -0.14 11.27 -26.29
CA PRO A 50 -1.34 10.84 -27.01
C PRO A 50 -2.32 10.03 -26.17
N ALA A 51 -1.81 9.30 -25.18
CA ALA A 51 -2.57 8.76 -24.06
C ALA A 51 -2.02 9.35 -22.77
N VAL A 52 -2.88 9.99 -21.98
CA VAL A 52 -2.49 10.57 -20.68
C VAL A 52 -2.16 9.44 -19.71
N ALA A 53 -0.96 9.46 -19.14
CA ALA A 53 -0.50 8.52 -18.13
C ALA A 53 -0.47 9.20 -16.75
N ARG A 54 -1.14 8.58 -15.78
CA ARG A 54 -1.16 8.95 -14.36
C ARG A 54 -1.07 7.68 -13.53
N THR A 55 0.08 7.03 -13.55
CA THR A 55 0.21 5.67 -13.01
C THR A 55 1.64 5.41 -12.54
N GLY A 56 1.97 4.18 -12.19
CA GLY A 56 3.33 3.83 -11.80
C GLY A 56 3.43 2.49 -11.10
N VAL A 57 4.54 2.32 -10.39
CA VAL A 57 4.84 1.11 -9.62
C VAL A 57 5.39 1.50 -8.26
N THR A 58 4.86 0.88 -7.21
CA THR A 58 5.44 0.89 -5.87
C THR A 58 6.08 -0.47 -5.62
N ALA A 59 7.36 -0.49 -5.27
CA ALA A 59 8.15 -1.68 -4.99
C ALA A 59 8.44 -1.78 -3.49
N ILE A 60 8.31 -2.96 -2.91
CA ILE A 60 8.62 -3.24 -1.50
C ILE A 60 9.54 -4.45 -1.43
N LEU A 61 10.69 -4.27 -0.76
CA LEU A 61 11.65 -5.33 -0.45
C LEU A 61 11.56 -5.64 1.04
N PRO A 62 10.92 -6.76 1.45
CA PRO A 62 10.68 -7.08 2.86
C PRO A 62 11.91 -7.03 3.76
N ARG A 63 13.09 -7.39 3.22
CA ARG A 63 14.38 -7.41 3.91
C ARG A 63 15.46 -6.62 3.17
N GLY A 64 15.03 -5.72 2.28
CA GLY A 64 15.89 -4.91 1.43
C GLY A 64 16.61 -5.72 0.36
N ARG A 65 17.39 -5.03 -0.47
CA ARG A 65 18.08 -5.62 -1.65
C ARG A 65 19.10 -6.70 -1.33
N ARG A 66 19.57 -6.77 -0.08
CA ARG A 66 20.60 -7.75 0.33
C ARG A 66 20.04 -9.16 0.51
N ALA A 67 18.74 -9.30 0.72
CA ALA A 67 18.09 -10.58 0.94
C ALA A 67 16.74 -10.68 0.21
N PRO A 68 16.72 -10.47 -1.14
CA PRO A 68 15.49 -10.30 -1.89
C PRO A 68 14.63 -11.56 -1.99
N ALA A 69 15.26 -12.74 -1.85
CA ALA A 69 14.58 -14.04 -1.87
C ALA A 69 14.31 -14.65 -0.48
N SER A 70 14.60 -13.93 0.61
CA SER A 70 14.51 -14.51 1.95
C SER A 70 13.05 -14.59 2.41
N ALA A 71 12.60 -15.78 2.82
CA ALA A 71 11.21 -16.00 3.19
C ALA A 71 10.77 -15.11 4.35
N CYS A 72 9.49 -14.75 4.29
CA CYS A 72 8.75 -14.10 5.36
C CYS A 72 7.50 -14.92 5.66
N ALA A 73 7.21 -15.16 6.94
CA ALA A 73 5.90 -15.68 7.33
C ALA A 73 4.83 -14.67 6.90
N ALA A 74 3.76 -15.13 6.28
CA ALA A 74 2.77 -14.25 5.68
C ALA A 74 1.37 -14.82 5.72
N GLY A 75 0.39 -13.92 5.62
CA GLY A 75 -1.02 -14.28 5.51
C GLY A 75 -1.79 -13.19 4.78
N ILE A 76 -2.80 -13.61 4.03
CA ILE A 76 -3.67 -12.74 3.24
C ILE A 76 -5.07 -12.73 3.83
N GLU A 77 -5.73 -11.58 3.77
CA GLU A 77 -7.17 -11.45 3.98
C GLU A 77 -7.79 -10.69 2.79
N SER A 78 -8.95 -11.14 2.34
CA SER A 78 -9.73 -10.48 1.29
C SER A 78 -11.08 -10.09 1.89
N LEU A 79 -11.27 -8.80 2.19
CA LEU A 79 -12.58 -8.28 2.61
C LEU A 79 -13.57 -8.33 1.46
N ASN A 80 -13.14 -7.90 0.27
CA ASN A 80 -13.90 -8.03 -0.97
C ASN A 80 -12.96 -8.28 -2.16
N GLY A 81 -13.12 -9.42 -2.84
CA GLY A 81 -12.14 -9.92 -3.80
C GLY A 81 -12.26 -9.38 -5.22
N ASN A 82 -12.81 -8.18 -5.42
CA ASN A 82 -12.95 -7.57 -6.74
C ASN A 82 -11.66 -6.87 -7.19
N GLY A 83 -10.56 -7.62 -7.21
CA GLY A 83 -9.21 -7.17 -7.53
C GLY A 83 -8.21 -8.32 -7.53
N GLU A 84 -6.93 -8.01 -7.79
CA GLU A 84 -5.88 -9.01 -7.96
C GLU A 84 -4.71 -8.84 -6.97
N LEU A 85 -4.16 -9.97 -6.52
CA LEU A 85 -2.91 -10.06 -5.76
C LEU A 85 -2.23 -11.38 -6.12
N THR A 86 -1.24 -11.33 -7.02
CA THR A 86 -0.52 -12.54 -7.46
C THR A 86 0.30 -13.15 -6.32
N GLY A 87 0.76 -14.39 -6.49
CA GLY A 87 1.52 -15.11 -5.46
C GLY A 87 0.69 -15.60 -4.27
N ARG A 88 -0.58 -15.17 -4.15
CA ARG A 88 -1.49 -15.53 -3.05
C ARG A 88 -1.66 -17.03 -2.83
N SER A 89 -1.68 -17.84 -3.89
CA SER A 89 -1.91 -19.28 -3.77
C SER A 89 -0.83 -19.97 -2.94
N TRP A 90 0.43 -19.54 -3.07
CA TRP A 90 1.53 -20.09 -2.28
C TRP A 90 1.54 -19.55 -0.85
N ILE A 91 1.17 -18.29 -0.65
CA ILE A 91 1.01 -17.73 0.69
C ILE A 91 -0.11 -18.46 1.46
N GLU A 92 -1.23 -18.76 0.80
CA GLU A 92 -2.35 -19.47 1.41
C GLU A 92 -2.02 -20.94 1.74
N GLU A 93 -1.23 -21.60 0.88
CA GLU A 93 -0.80 -23.00 1.05
C GLU A 93 0.32 -23.16 2.08
N ALA A 94 1.41 -22.40 1.91
CA ALA A 94 2.66 -22.58 2.66
C ALA A 94 2.87 -21.55 3.77
N GLY A 95 2.02 -20.52 3.84
CA GLY A 95 2.11 -19.50 4.88
C GLY A 95 3.32 -18.56 4.76
N GLN A 96 3.94 -18.49 3.58
CA GLN A 96 5.13 -17.69 3.34
C GLN A 96 5.21 -17.22 1.90
N PHE A 97 5.98 -16.15 1.67
CA PHE A 97 6.49 -15.82 0.34
C PHE A 97 7.98 -15.48 0.41
N GLN A 98 8.63 -15.58 -0.74
CA GLN A 98 10.07 -15.33 -0.92
C GLN A 98 10.37 -14.20 -1.88
N MET A 99 9.40 -13.70 -2.64
CA MET A 99 9.65 -12.72 -3.70
C MET A 99 9.38 -11.28 -3.24
N PRO A 100 10.00 -10.27 -3.87
CA PRO A 100 9.61 -8.88 -3.67
C PRO A 100 8.12 -8.63 -3.94
N ILE A 101 7.56 -7.58 -3.35
CA ILE A 101 6.17 -7.16 -3.54
C ILE A 101 6.15 -5.92 -4.44
N ALA A 102 5.19 -5.86 -5.36
CA ALA A 102 4.91 -4.66 -6.13
C ALA A 102 3.41 -4.30 -6.11
N ILE A 103 3.10 -3.01 -6.24
CA ILE A 103 1.73 -2.51 -6.36
C ILE A 103 1.65 -1.55 -7.56
N THR A 104 0.66 -1.74 -8.43
CA THR A 104 0.49 -0.96 -9.67
C THR A 104 -1.00 -0.81 -10.04
N ASN A 105 -1.30 -0.49 -11.30
CA ASN A 105 -2.68 -0.46 -11.81
C ASN A 105 -3.18 -1.82 -12.30
N SER A 106 -4.49 -1.98 -12.39
CA SER A 106 -5.15 -3.26 -12.74
C SER A 106 -4.65 -3.91 -14.02
N HIS A 107 -4.38 -3.13 -15.07
CA HIS A 107 -3.97 -3.66 -16.37
C HIS A 107 -2.46 -3.86 -16.50
N ALA A 108 -1.68 -3.43 -15.50
CA ALA A 108 -0.24 -3.52 -15.47
C ALA A 108 0.31 -4.70 -14.63
N VAL A 109 -0.55 -5.45 -13.93
CA VAL A 109 -0.15 -6.58 -13.07
C VAL A 109 0.79 -7.54 -13.80
N GLY A 110 0.45 -7.95 -15.03
CA GLY A 110 1.27 -8.86 -15.82
C GLY A 110 2.63 -8.27 -16.22
N ALA A 111 2.69 -6.99 -16.57
CA ALA A 111 3.93 -6.31 -16.93
C ALA A 111 4.85 -6.17 -15.71
N VAL A 112 4.29 -5.79 -14.57
CA VAL A 112 5.03 -5.64 -13.31
C VAL A 112 5.49 -7.00 -12.78
N HIS A 113 4.67 -8.05 -12.87
CA HIS A 113 5.07 -9.42 -12.53
C HIS A 113 6.31 -9.84 -13.30
N ARG A 114 6.32 -9.63 -14.63
CA ARG A 114 7.49 -9.90 -15.47
C ARG A 114 8.71 -9.06 -15.08
N GLY A 115 8.49 -7.83 -14.61
CA GLY A 115 9.56 -6.97 -14.10
C GLY A 115 10.15 -7.46 -12.77
N VAL A 116 9.34 -8.02 -11.86
CA VAL A 116 9.83 -8.69 -10.65
C VAL A 116 10.71 -9.88 -11.03
N ASP A 117 10.24 -10.72 -11.96
CA ASP A 117 11.01 -11.87 -12.45
C ASP A 117 12.36 -11.44 -13.05
N ALA A 118 12.35 -10.39 -13.87
CA ALA A 118 13.57 -9.85 -14.49
C ALA A 118 14.54 -9.29 -13.44
N TRP A 119 14.05 -8.54 -12.45
CA TRP A 119 14.88 -7.98 -11.38
C TRP A 119 15.52 -9.08 -10.53
N MET A 120 14.74 -10.12 -10.17
CA MET A 120 15.24 -11.27 -9.43
C MET A 120 16.28 -12.09 -10.21
N ALA A 121 16.07 -12.29 -11.52
CA ALA A 121 17.05 -12.98 -12.37
C ALA A 121 18.42 -12.29 -12.42
N GLU A 122 18.44 -10.96 -12.27
CA GLU A 122 19.67 -10.17 -12.21
C GLU A 122 20.29 -10.16 -10.80
N HIS A 123 19.48 -9.99 -9.75
CA HIS A 123 19.97 -9.72 -8.39
C HIS A 123 20.11 -10.95 -7.50
N ASP A 124 19.35 -12.02 -7.77
CA ASP A 124 19.47 -13.32 -7.11
C ASP A 124 19.23 -14.47 -8.12
N PRO A 125 20.16 -14.67 -9.07
CA PRO A 125 20.02 -15.69 -10.12
C PRO A 125 19.90 -17.11 -9.59
N LEU A 126 20.33 -17.39 -8.37
CA LEU A 126 20.23 -18.73 -7.76
C LEU A 126 18.79 -19.03 -7.35
N SER A 127 18.12 -18.09 -6.69
CA SER A 127 16.69 -18.19 -6.38
C SER A 127 15.85 -18.16 -7.66
N ALA A 128 16.20 -17.29 -8.61
CA ALA A 128 15.51 -17.16 -9.90
C ALA A 128 15.71 -18.35 -10.87
N ALA A 129 16.65 -19.27 -10.57
CA ALA A 129 16.80 -20.52 -11.31
C ALA A 129 15.67 -21.53 -11.02
N GLN A 130 14.85 -21.28 -9.98
CA GLN A 130 13.64 -22.03 -9.67
C GLN A 130 12.41 -21.30 -10.21
N TRP A 131 11.21 -21.82 -9.95
CA TRP A 131 9.98 -21.09 -10.25
C TRP A 131 9.83 -19.91 -9.27
N MET A 132 9.50 -18.74 -9.80
CA MET A 132 9.18 -17.57 -9.00
C MET A 132 7.67 -17.36 -8.96
N LEU A 133 7.17 -16.92 -7.80
CA LEU A 133 5.77 -16.54 -7.61
C LEU A 133 5.70 -15.10 -7.07
N PRO A 134 6.00 -14.09 -7.91
CA PRO A 134 5.90 -12.68 -7.55
C PRO A 134 4.57 -12.30 -6.90
N VAL A 135 4.64 -11.36 -5.96
CA VAL A 135 3.48 -10.78 -5.30
C VAL A 135 3.21 -9.40 -5.89
N VAL A 136 2.19 -9.30 -6.74
CA VAL A 136 1.82 -8.06 -7.42
C VAL A 136 0.35 -7.76 -7.14
N GLY A 137 0.10 -6.68 -6.42
CA GLY A 137 -1.24 -6.17 -6.14
C GLY A 137 -1.61 -4.99 -7.04
N GLU A 138 -2.90 -4.69 -7.13
CA GLU A 138 -3.37 -3.59 -7.96
C GLU A 138 -4.55 -2.82 -7.38
N THR A 139 -4.73 -1.59 -7.88
CA THR A 139 -6.00 -0.88 -7.84
C THR A 139 -6.25 -0.19 -9.19
N TRP A 140 -7.49 0.19 -9.48
CA TRP A 140 -7.87 0.73 -10.79
C TRP A 140 -7.75 2.27 -10.90
N ASP A 141 -6.85 2.80 -11.74
CA ASP A 141 -6.63 4.25 -11.93
C ASP A 141 -7.32 4.85 -13.18
N GLY A 142 -8.22 4.10 -13.84
CA GLY A 142 -8.74 4.49 -15.16
C GLY A 142 -9.58 5.76 -15.22
N TYR A 143 -9.93 6.36 -14.07
CA TYR A 143 -10.54 7.70 -14.04
C TYR A 143 -9.54 8.77 -14.47
N LEU A 144 -8.31 8.75 -13.95
CA LEU A 144 -7.27 9.74 -14.27
C LEU A 144 -6.28 9.23 -15.32
N ASN A 145 -6.08 7.92 -15.41
CA ASN A 145 -5.11 7.27 -16.26
C ASN A 145 -5.77 6.68 -17.52
N SER A 146 -5.09 6.74 -18.66
CA SER A 146 -5.47 5.96 -19.83
C SER A 146 -5.03 4.50 -19.61
N ILE A 147 -5.74 3.77 -18.74
CA ILE A 147 -5.31 2.47 -18.21
C ILE A 147 -5.08 1.38 -19.27
N ASN A 148 -5.73 1.49 -20.44
CA ASN A 148 -5.52 0.60 -21.57
C ASN A 148 -4.30 0.96 -22.44
N ALA A 149 -3.64 2.08 -22.16
CA ALA A 149 -2.37 2.43 -22.78
C ALA A 149 -1.25 1.67 -22.08
N ASP A 150 -0.38 1.04 -22.87
CA ASP A 150 0.80 0.27 -22.44
C ASP A 150 1.92 1.17 -21.89
N SER A 151 1.58 1.89 -20.82
CA SER A 151 2.39 2.92 -20.15
C SER A 151 3.25 2.35 -19.03
N VAL A 152 2.81 1.29 -18.35
CA VAL A 152 3.62 0.55 -17.37
C VAL A 152 4.26 -0.65 -18.05
N ARG A 153 5.59 -0.72 -18.01
CA ARG A 153 6.40 -1.77 -18.62
C ARG A 153 7.23 -2.49 -17.56
N PRO A 154 7.74 -3.70 -17.82
CA PRO A 154 8.58 -4.43 -16.88
C PRO A 154 9.75 -3.62 -16.31
N GLU A 155 10.34 -2.75 -17.14
CA GLU A 155 11.48 -1.89 -16.77
C GLU A 155 11.11 -0.87 -15.67
N HIS A 156 9.84 -0.47 -15.58
CA HIS A 156 9.38 0.41 -14.51
C HIS A 156 9.33 -0.30 -13.16
N ALA A 157 9.05 -1.61 -13.13
CA ALA A 157 9.14 -2.38 -11.89
C ALA A 157 10.60 -2.59 -11.46
N VAL A 158 11.48 -2.94 -12.41
CA VAL A 158 12.94 -3.01 -12.18
C VAL A 158 13.45 -1.70 -11.60
N ALA A 159 13.14 -0.57 -12.24
CA ALA A 159 13.56 0.74 -11.76
C ALA A 159 12.97 1.10 -10.38
N ALA A 160 11.76 0.66 -10.05
CA ALA A 160 11.17 0.87 -8.73
C ALA A 160 11.93 0.07 -7.64
N PHE A 161 12.27 -1.19 -7.88
CA PHE A 161 13.13 -1.96 -6.98
C PHE A 161 14.53 -1.35 -6.89
N ASP A 162 15.07 -0.85 -8.01
CA ASP A 162 16.37 -0.19 -8.06
C ASP A 162 16.40 1.19 -7.40
N ALA A 163 15.23 1.77 -7.11
CA ALA A 163 15.08 2.99 -6.32
C ALA A 163 14.74 2.72 -4.85
N ALA A 164 14.46 1.47 -4.47
CA ALA A 164 14.00 1.13 -3.12
C ALA A 164 15.01 1.49 -2.03
N THR A 165 14.54 2.18 -1.00
CA THR A 165 15.37 2.60 0.14
C THR A 165 14.56 2.59 1.45
N SER A 166 15.25 2.64 2.58
CA SER A 166 14.63 2.82 3.90
C SER A 166 14.54 4.31 4.26
N GLY A 167 13.95 4.64 5.40
CA GLY A 167 13.74 6.02 5.84
C GLY A 167 12.37 6.59 5.46
N PRO A 168 12.21 7.93 5.42
CA PRO A 168 10.91 8.55 5.14
C PRO A 168 10.44 8.28 3.71
N LEU A 169 9.12 8.10 3.55
CA LEU A 169 8.49 7.80 2.26
C LEU A 169 7.67 8.98 1.74
N ALA A 170 7.63 9.11 0.42
CA ALA A 170 6.68 9.99 -0.24
C ALA A 170 5.27 9.36 -0.21
N GLU A 171 4.25 10.20 -0.05
CA GLU A 171 2.83 9.80 0.02
C GLU A 171 1.99 10.62 -0.97
N GLY A 172 0.74 10.23 -1.18
CA GLY A 172 -0.18 10.82 -2.15
C GLY A 172 0.09 10.31 -3.56
N ASN A 173 0.40 11.24 -4.48
CA ASN A 173 0.43 11.00 -5.93
C ASN A 173 1.75 10.38 -6.42
N VAL A 174 2.16 9.23 -5.86
CA VAL A 174 3.43 8.57 -6.19
C VAL A 174 3.27 7.08 -6.44
N GLY A 175 4.21 6.49 -7.18
CA GLY A 175 4.26 5.06 -7.43
C GLY A 175 3.01 4.53 -8.12
N GLY A 176 2.54 3.36 -7.71
CA GLY A 176 1.25 2.84 -8.18
C GLY A 176 0.06 3.71 -7.74
N GLY A 177 0.20 4.51 -6.68
CA GLY A 177 -0.85 5.42 -6.18
C GLY A 177 -1.11 6.66 -7.04
N THR A 178 -0.32 6.90 -8.09
CA THR A 178 -0.31 8.14 -8.86
C THR A 178 -1.71 8.59 -9.32
N GLY A 179 -2.47 7.72 -9.99
CA GLY A 179 -3.79 8.04 -10.54
C GLY A 179 -4.98 7.65 -9.66
N MET A 180 -4.75 7.30 -8.40
CA MET A 180 -5.78 6.75 -7.52
C MET A 180 -6.65 7.84 -6.84
N ASN A 181 -7.84 7.45 -6.40
CA ASN A 181 -8.89 8.29 -5.81
C ASN A 181 -9.45 7.67 -4.54
N CYS A 182 -9.60 8.43 -3.45
CA CYS A 182 -10.08 7.91 -2.18
C CYS A 182 -11.18 8.80 -1.62
N TYR A 183 -12.33 8.21 -1.26
CA TYR A 183 -13.51 8.93 -0.75
C TYR A 183 -13.95 10.10 -1.64
N GLY A 184 -13.94 9.92 -2.97
CA GLY A 184 -14.28 11.00 -3.89
C GLY A 184 -13.24 12.13 -3.99
N PHE A 185 -12.13 12.06 -3.26
CA PHE A 185 -10.97 12.95 -3.37
C PHE A 185 -9.84 12.28 -4.13
N LYS A 186 -8.76 13.01 -4.37
CA LYS A 186 -7.50 12.41 -4.78
C LYS A 186 -7.00 11.43 -3.70
N GLY A 187 -6.67 10.22 -4.13
CA GLY A 187 -6.10 9.15 -3.32
C GLY A 187 -4.62 8.91 -3.65
N GLY A 188 -4.15 7.69 -3.40
CA GLY A 188 -2.78 7.27 -3.74
C GLY A 188 -2.09 6.45 -2.68
N THR A 189 -0.78 6.65 -2.53
CA THR A 189 0.05 5.88 -1.59
C THR A 189 0.07 6.52 -0.21
N GLY A 190 -0.08 5.71 0.83
CA GLY A 190 0.00 6.18 2.21
C GLY A 190 0.66 5.16 3.11
N THR A 191 1.23 5.64 4.20
CA THR A 191 1.92 4.78 5.15
C THR A 191 1.76 5.30 6.58
N ALA A 192 1.95 4.41 7.55
CA ALA A 192 2.04 4.74 8.97
C ALA A 192 2.74 3.58 9.67
N SER A 193 3.15 3.80 10.92
CA SER A 193 3.67 2.71 11.76
C SER A 193 3.26 2.87 13.21
N ARG A 194 3.40 1.80 13.98
CA ARG A 194 3.24 1.77 15.43
C ARG A 194 4.32 0.94 16.07
N VAL A 195 4.79 1.37 17.23
CA VAL A 195 5.73 0.62 18.04
C VAL A 195 4.97 -0.09 19.16
N VAL A 196 5.10 -1.41 19.21
CA VAL A 196 4.56 -2.28 20.26
C VAL A 196 5.66 -2.56 21.27
N ARG A 197 5.47 -2.15 22.52
CA ARG A 197 6.47 -2.31 23.60
C ARG A 197 6.03 -3.36 24.61
N SER A 198 6.99 -4.16 25.07
CA SER A 198 6.83 -5.08 26.19
C SER A 198 8.14 -5.16 26.96
N ASP A 199 8.15 -4.69 28.21
CA ASP A 199 9.36 -4.59 29.03
C ASP A 199 10.52 -3.91 28.27
N ASP A 200 11.66 -4.59 28.13
CA ASP A 200 12.85 -4.12 27.41
C ASP A 200 12.81 -4.41 25.90
N GLN A 201 11.73 -5.03 25.40
CA GLN A 201 11.54 -5.36 23.99
C GLN A 201 10.60 -4.37 23.30
N ALA A 202 10.87 -4.13 22.03
CA ALA A 202 10.01 -3.34 21.17
C ALA A 202 10.00 -3.96 19.77
N TRP A 203 8.81 -3.93 19.16
CA TRP A 203 8.58 -4.33 17.80
C TRP A 203 7.86 -3.22 17.06
N THR A 204 8.00 -3.22 15.74
CA THR A 204 7.33 -2.28 14.85
C THR A 204 6.25 -3.01 14.07
N VAL A 205 5.10 -2.36 13.91
CA VAL A 205 4.09 -2.71 12.90
C VAL A 205 4.02 -1.54 11.93
N GLY A 206 4.39 -1.79 10.69
CA GLY A 206 4.33 -0.84 9.59
C GLY A 206 3.18 -1.15 8.63
N VAL A 207 2.53 -0.12 8.09
CA VAL A 207 1.48 -0.24 7.08
C VAL A 207 1.85 0.62 5.87
N LEU A 208 1.72 0.07 4.67
CA LEU A 208 1.74 0.80 3.41
C LEU A 208 0.51 0.40 2.60
N MET A 209 -0.13 1.37 1.96
CA MET A 209 -1.29 1.10 1.13
C MET A 209 -1.29 1.88 -0.17
N GLN A 210 -2.03 1.35 -1.13
CA GLN A 210 -2.50 2.07 -2.31
C GLN A 210 -4.01 2.23 -2.18
N ALA A 211 -4.47 3.41 -1.76
CA ALA A 211 -5.86 3.70 -1.48
C ALA A 211 -6.57 4.26 -2.72
N ASN A 212 -7.55 3.50 -3.21
CA ASN A 212 -8.39 3.86 -4.34
C ASN A 212 -9.88 3.54 -4.05
N PHE A 213 -10.40 3.81 -2.86
CA PHE A 213 -11.70 3.28 -2.39
C PHE A 213 -12.56 4.32 -1.69
N GLY A 214 -13.82 3.95 -1.40
CA GLY A 214 -14.72 4.71 -0.54
C GLY A 214 -15.44 5.85 -1.27
N SER A 215 -16.65 6.16 -0.82
CA SER A 215 -17.47 7.25 -1.38
C SER A 215 -17.34 8.52 -0.56
N ARG A 216 -17.47 9.71 -1.17
CA ARG A 216 -17.32 10.99 -0.45
C ARG A 216 -18.18 11.06 0.82
N LYS A 217 -19.40 10.53 0.77
CA LYS A 217 -20.34 10.55 1.90
C LYS A 217 -19.94 9.67 3.09
N GLU A 218 -19.00 8.74 2.90
CA GLU A 218 -18.57 7.79 3.93
C GLU A 218 -17.39 8.34 4.76
N LEU A 219 -16.64 9.31 4.25
CA LEU A 219 -15.39 9.73 4.89
C LEU A 219 -15.64 10.30 6.29
N SER A 220 -15.10 9.56 7.26
CA SER A 220 -14.96 9.96 8.66
C SER A 220 -13.48 10.20 8.97
N VAL A 221 -13.18 11.32 9.62
CA VAL A 221 -11.85 11.66 10.12
C VAL A 221 -11.95 11.77 11.63
N ALA A 222 -11.32 10.86 12.38
CA ALA A 222 -11.40 10.80 13.85
C ALA A 222 -12.85 10.95 14.39
N GLY A 223 -13.81 10.31 13.72
CA GLY A 223 -15.24 10.34 14.06
C GLY A 223 -16.04 11.54 13.55
N LYS A 224 -15.43 12.51 12.85
CA LYS A 224 -16.11 13.65 12.22
C LYS A 224 -16.36 13.40 10.74
N GLN A 225 -17.56 13.70 10.26
CA GLN A 225 -18.00 13.49 8.89
C GLN A 225 -17.50 14.61 7.96
N LEU A 226 -16.22 14.61 7.60
CA LEU A 226 -15.65 15.67 6.76
C LEU A 226 -15.96 15.50 5.26
N GLY A 227 -16.21 14.27 4.79
CA GLY A 227 -16.49 14.05 3.38
C GLY A 227 -17.76 14.74 2.88
N PRO A 228 -18.94 14.47 3.47
CA PRO A 228 -20.19 15.14 3.09
C PRO A 228 -20.16 16.66 3.22
N ASP A 229 -19.39 17.18 4.17
CA ASP A 229 -19.33 18.61 4.52
C ASP A 229 -18.28 19.38 3.69
N SER A 230 -17.53 18.71 2.81
CA SER A 230 -16.46 19.31 2.03
C SER A 230 -16.99 20.10 0.82
N GLU A 231 -16.42 21.28 0.60
CA GLU A 231 -16.73 22.14 -0.55
C GLU A 231 -15.89 21.78 -1.79
N ALA A 232 -14.92 20.88 -1.65
CA ALA A 232 -14.10 20.44 -2.78
C ALA A 232 -14.96 19.72 -3.83
N PRO A 233 -14.82 20.05 -5.12
CA PRO A 233 -15.62 19.41 -6.17
C PRO A 233 -15.42 17.89 -6.20
N ASN A 234 -16.45 17.18 -6.64
CA ASN A 234 -16.46 15.71 -6.72
C ASN A 234 -17.00 15.26 -8.09
N THR A 235 -16.34 15.68 -9.16
CA THR A 235 -16.73 15.37 -10.54
C THR A 235 -16.65 13.88 -10.86
N MET A 236 -15.89 13.11 -10.08
CA MET A 236 -15.79 11.66 -10.23
C MET A 236 -17.12 10.95 -9.88
N GLU A 237 -17.79 11.36 -8.80
CA GLU A 237 -19.05 10.74 -8.39
C GLU A 237 -20.29 11.43 -9.00
N THR A 238 -20.20 12.73 -9.33
CA THR A 238 -21.35 13.50 -9.83
C THR A 238 -21.40 13.61 -11.36
N GLY A 239 -20.32 13.28 -12.05
CA GLY A 239 -20.22 13.39 -13.52
C GLY A 239 -20.77 12.17 -14.27
N ASP A 240 -20.96 12.33 -15.58
CA ASP A 240 -21.42 11.28 -16.51
C ASP A 240 -20.26 10.49 -17.16
N TRP A 241 -19.03 10.67 -16.68
CA TRP A 241 -17.81 10.18 -17.34
C TRP A 241 -17.85 8.68 -17.65
N PHE A 242 -18.32 7.87 -16.71
CA PHE A 242 -18.34 6.42 -16.85
C PHE A 242 -19.39 5.96 -17.88
N GLU A 243 -20.50 6.68 -17.96
CA GLU A 243 -21.50 6.44 -19.00
C GLU A 243 -20.91 6.77 -20.38
N ARG A 244 -20.20 7.90 -20.50
CA ARG A 244 -19.51 8.30 -21.74
C ARG A 244 -18.45 7.30 -22.17
N ASP A 245 -17.66 6.80 -21.23
CA ASP A 245 -16.58 5.83 -21.50
C ASP A 245 -17.12 4.44 -21.87
N THR A 246 -18.12 3.94 -21.12
CA THR A 246 -18.64 2.58 -21.36
C THR A 246 -19.68 2.51 -22.47
N ARG A 247 -20.40 3.59 -22.75
CA ARG A 247 -21.53 3.66 -23.71
C ARG A 247 -22.63 2.63 -23.42
N THR A 248 -22.78 2.22 -22.16
CA THR A 248 -23.75 1.21 -21.72
C THR A 248 -25.00 1.81 -21.06
N GLY A 249 -24.99 3.11 -20.77
CA GLY A 249 -26.00 3.75 -19.91
C GLY A 249 -25.78 3.50 -18.41
N ALA A 250 -24.68 2.84 -18.02
CA ALA A 250 -24.30 2.67 -16.62
C ALA A 250 -23.55 3.88 -16.07
N HIS A 251 -23.71 4.16 -14.78
CA HIS A 251 -23.00 5.23 -14.07
C HIS A 251 -21.91 4.65 -13.16
N ALA A 252 -20.90 5.47 -12.86
CA ALA A 252 -19.93 5.13 -11.82
C ALA A 252 -20.66 4.98 -10.49
N VAL A 253 -20.37 3.90 -9.76
CA VAL A 253 -20.96 3.65 -8.44
C VAL A 253 -20.04 4.29 -7.39
N PRO A 254 -20.50 5.29 -6.62
CA PRO A 254 -19.70 5.86 -5.54
C PRO A 254 -19.19 4.78 -4.59
N GLY A 255 -17.91 4.85 -4.23
CA GLY A 255 -17.23 3.84 -3.42
C GLY A 255 -16.75 2.60 -4.16
N ALA A 256 -17.01 2.47 -5.46
CA ALA A 256 -16.25 1.55 -6.32
C ALA A 256 -14.77 1.94 -6.36
N GLY A 257 -13.88 0.98 -6.60
CA GLY A 257 -12.44 1.21 -6.52
C GLY A 257 -11.69 -0.03 -6.06
N SER A 258 -10.62 0.15 -5.28
CA SER A 258 -9.88 -0.92 -4.60
C SER A 258 -8.95 -0.35 -3.52
N ILE A 259 -8.46 -1.20 -2.62
CA ILE A 259 -7.32 -0.91 -1.77
C ILE A 259 -6.46 -2.15 -1.59
N ILE A 260 -5.16 -1.98 -1.82
CA ILE A 260 -4.13 -2.95 -1.42
C ILE A 260 -3.45 -2.42 -0.17
N VAL A 261 -3.43 -3.23 0.90
CA VAL A 261 -2.71 -2.91 2.15
C VAL A 261 -1.65 -3.96 2.43
N ILE A 262 -0.43 -3.48 2.66
CA ILE A 262 0.70 -4.28 3.09
C ILE A 262 1.01 -3.94 4.55
N VAL A 263 0.99 -4.96 5.41
CA VAL A 263 1.36 -4.86 6.83
C VAL A 263 2.67 -5.61 7.02
N ALA A 264 3.66 -4.95 7.62
CA ALA A 264 4.94 -5.56 7.96
C ALA A 264 5.18 -5.48 9.48
N THR A 265 5.84 -6.47 10.04
CA THR A 265 6.34 -6.40 11.43
C THR A 265 7.67 -7.11 11.58
N ASP A 266 8.48 -6.68 12.56
CA ASP A 266 9.69 -7.39 13.00
C ASP A 266 9.43 -8.31 14.21
N ALA A 267 8.19 -8.40 14.69
CA ALA A 267 7.81 -9.40 15.67
C ALA A 267 7.78 -10.81 15.05
N PRO A 268 8.23 -11.85 15.78
CA PRO A 268 8.20 -13.22 15.30
C PRO A 268 6.75 -13.71 15.20
N MET A 269 6.25 -13.89 13.98
CA MET A 269 4.88 -14.33 13.72
C MET A 269 4.85 -15.66 12.97
N LEU A 270 3.86 -16.48 13.31
CA LEU A 270 3.40 -17.61 12.51
C LEU A 270 2.53 -17.12 11.33
N PRO A 271 2.38 -17.91 10.26
CA PRO A 271 1.54 -17.54 9.12
C PRO A 271 0.09 -17.18 9.50
N ASP A 272 -0.54 -17.95 10.39
CA ASP A 272 -1.90 -17.66 10.85
C ASP A 272 -1.98 -16.39 11.71
N GLN A 273 -0.89 -16.02 12.38
CA GLN A 273 -0.81 -14.75 13.11
C GLN A 273 -0.71 -13.59 12.12
N CYS A 274 0.09 -13.71 11.06
CA CYS A 274 0.10 -12.75 9.96
C CYS A 274 -1.30 -12.62 9.34
N ARG A 275 -1.98 -13.74 9.05
CA ARG A 275 -3.38 -13.70 8.56
C ARG A 275 -4.31 -12.99 9.56
N ALA A 276 -4.10 -13.16 10.86
CA ALA A 276 -4.85 -12.44 11.89
C ALA A 276 -4.57 -10.94 11.91
N LEU A 277 -3.33 -10.51 11.67
CA LEU A 277 -2.96 -9.10 11.46
C LEU A 277 -3.66 -8.54 10.22
N ALA A 278 -3.64 -9.24 9.09
CA ALA A 278 -4.28 -8.81 7.84
C ALA A 278 -5.79 -8.54 8.04
N ARG A 279 -6.50 -9.38 8.83
CA ARG A 279 -7.90 -9.14 9.20
C ARG A 279 -8.15 -7.81 9.90
N ARG A 280 -7.19 -7.30 10.66
CA ARG A 280 -7.35 -6.05 11.44
C ARG A 280 -7.32 -4.80 10.58
N VAL A 281 -6.81 -4.88 9.35
CA VAL A 281 -6.89 -3.79 8.37
C VAL A 281 -8.36 -3.35 8.18
N THR A 282 -9.30 -4.30 8.11
CA THR A 282 -10.74 -4.01 7.97
C THR A 282 -11.27 -3.05 9.03
N LEU A 283 -10.81 -3.19 10.27
CA LEU A 283 -11.24 -2.34 11.39
C LEU A 283 -10.67 -0.92 11.27
N GLY A 284 -9.42 -0.79 10.79
CA GLY A 284 -8.82 0.52 10.53
C GLY A 284 -9.51 1.26 9.38
N LEU A 285 -9.83 0.55 8.29
CA LEU A 285 -10.62 1.12 7.18
C LEU A 285 -12.04 1.52 7.63
N ALA A 286 -12.67 0.71 8.49
CA ALA A 286 -14.00 1.03 9.01
C ALA A 286 -14.00 2.32 9.87
N ARG A 287 -12.89 2.65 10.56
CA ARG A 287 -12.76 3.92 11.31
C ARG A 287 -12.76 5.16 10.41
N THR A 288 -12.30 5.02 9.16
CA THR A 288 -12.40 6.08 8.14
C THR A 288 -13.73 6.06 7.38
N GLY A 289 -14.60 5.08 7.66
CA GLY A 289 -16.03 5.09 7.36
C GLY A 289 -16.47 4.23 6.16
N THR A 290 -15.55 3.57 5.43
CA THR A 290 -15.96 2.69 4.31
C THR A 290 -16.75 1.49 4.81
N THR A 291 -17.70 1.04 4.00
CA THR A 291 -18.47 -0.19 4.24
C THR A 291 -17.99 -1.38 3.39
N GLY A 292 -16.95 -1.21 2.57
CA GLY A 292 -16.44 -2.25 1.68
C GLY A 292 -17.37 -2.49 0.49
N SER A 293 -17.43 -1.52 -0.43
CA SER A 293 -18.30 -1.58 -1.61
C SER A 293 -18.11 -2.86 -2.41
N HIS A 294 -19.19 -3.38 -3.01
CA HIS A 294 -19.14 -4.57 -3.87
C HIS A 294 -18.15 -4.43 -5.04
N PHE A 295 -18.00 -3.21 -5.55
CA PHE A 295 -17.06 -2.87 -6.63
C PHE A 295 -15.70 -2.37 -6.11
N SER A 296 -15.35 -2.65 -4.85
CA SER A 296 -14.06 -2.31 -4.25
C SER A 296 -13.19 -3.54 -4.03
N GLY A 297 -12.06 -3.68 -4.73
CA GLY A 297 -11.09 -4.76 -4.45
C GLY A 297 -10.29 -4.49 -3.18
N ASP A 298 -10.70 -5.06 -2.04
CA ASP A 298 -10.13 -4.80 -0.72
C ASP A 298 -9.32 -6.02 -0.25
N ILE A 299 -8.01 -6.03 -0.56
CA ILE A 299 -7.12 -7.19 -0.36
C ILE A 299 -5.88 -6.77 0.45
N PHE A 300 -5.57 -7.56 1.48
CA PHE A 300 -4.52 -7.23 2.45
C PHE A 300 -3.51 -8.36 2.59
N LEU A 301 -2.23 -8.01 2.62
CA LEU A 301 -1.13 -8.92 2.92
C LEU A 301 -0.46 -8.45 4.21
N ALA A 302 -0.28 -9.35 5.17
CA ALA A 302 0.55 -9.12 6.34
C ALA A 302 1.72 -10.09 6.36
N PHE A 303 2.90 -9.63 6.78
CA PHE A 303 4.07 -10.47 6.90
C PHE A 303 5.00 -10.07 8.06
N SER A 304 5.82 -11.03 8.48
CA SER A 304 6.86 -10.83 9.49
C SER A 304 8.26 -10.98 8.88
N THR A 305 9.13 -10.04 9.25
CA THR A 305 10.57 -10.00 8.92
C THR A 305 11.43 -10.66 10.00
N ALA A 306 10.85 -11.21 11.05
CA ALA A 306 11.61 -12.05 11.98
C ALA A 306 11.95 -13.42 11.36
N ASN A 307 12.64 -14.29 12.12
CA ASN A 307 13.00 -15.65 11.68
C ASN A 307 13.74 -15.69 10.32
N GLU A 308 14.67 -14.76 10.08
CA GLU A 308 15.45 -14.72 8.82
C GLU A 308 16.14 -16.06 8.52
N GLY A 309 16.06 -16.51 7.27
CA GLY A 309 16.63 -17.79 6.82
C GLY A 309 15.83 -19.03 7.23
N ARG A 310 14.66 -18.87 7.84
CA ARG A 310 13.67 -19.94 8.13
C ARG A 310 12.50 -19.88 7.16
N LEU A 311 11.62 -20.86 7.21
CA LEU A 311 10.42 -21.01 6.36
C LEU A 311 10.76 -21.10 4.86
N MET A 312 12.00 -21.47 4.54
CA MET A 312 12.49 -21.57 3.19
C MET A 312 11.94 -22.84 2.54
N SER A 313 10.99 -22.71 1.63
CA SER A 313 10.62 -23.78 0.72
C SER A 313 11.69 -23.90 -0.37
N ARG A 314 12.50 -24.97 -0.33
CA ARG A 314 13.52 -25.29 -1.32
C ARG A 314 13.40 -26.75 -1.72
N MET A 315 13.76 -27.08 -2.96
CA MET A 315 13.95 -28.48 -3.33
C MET A 315 15.08 -29.08 -2.49
N GLY A 316 14.77 -30.11 -1.71
CA GLY A 316 15.74 -30.88 -0.92
C GLY A 316 16.24 -32.13 -1.64
N ASN A 317 17.10 -32.90 -0.98
CA ASN A 317 17.48 -34.24 -1.46
C ASN A 317 16.37 -35.24 -1.16
N GLU A 318 16.20 -36.22 -2.05
CA GLU A 318 15.22 -37.28 -1.87
C GLU A 318 15.45 -38.06 -0.56
N GLY A 319 14.42 -38.14 0.28
CA GLY A 319 14.46 -38.88 1.55
C GLY A 319 14.96 -38.10 2.78
N GLU A 320 15.37 -36.84 2.64
CA GLU A 320 15.77 -35.99 3.78
C GLU A 320 14.58 -35.19 4.33
N VAL A 321 14.28 -35.35 5.62
CA VAL A 321 13.32 -34.50 6.36
C VAL A 321 14.11 -33.46 7.16
N GLN A 322 13.86 -32.18 6.89
CA GLN A 322 14.44 -31.07 7.64
C GLN A 322 13.43 -30.52 8.63
N VAL A 323 13.90 -30.19 9.84
CA VAL A 323 13.10 -29.57 10.89
C VAL A 323 13.73 -28.23 11.24
N GLU A 324 12.89 -27.20 11.36
CA GLU A 324 13.31 -25.87 11.79
C GLU A 324 12.76 -25.56 13.17
N GLN A 325 13.51 -24.74 13.91
CA GLN A 325 13.03 -24.09 15.13
C GLN A 325 12.85 -22.62 14.82
N ILE A 326 11.68 -22.10 15.17
CA ILE A 326 11.30 -20.69 14.99
C ILE A 326 10.78 -20.14 16.31
N GLU A 327 11.01 -18.86 16.54
CA GLU A 327 10.35 -18.13 17.61
C GLU A 327 9.00 -17.62 17.09
N HIS A 328 8.04 -17.46 18.00
CA HIS A 328 6.79 -16.79 17.70
C HIS A 328 6.19 -16.12 18.93
N VAL A 329 5.45 -15.03 18.70
CA VAL A 329 4.64 -14.38 19.73
C VAL A 329 3.59 -15.38 20.22
N SER A 330 3.37 -15.45 21.54
CA SER A 330 2.29 -16.27 22.09
C SER A 330 0.94 -15.74 21.61
N TRP A 331 0.00 -16.63 21.24
CA TRP A 331 -1.33 -16.23 20.79
C TRP A 331 -2.08 -15.32 21.78
N GLY A 332 -1.86 -15.51 23.09
CA GLY A 332 -2.45 -14.68 24.14
C GLY A 332 -1.88 -13.25 24.22
N SER A 333 -0.85 -12.93 23.45
CA SER A 333 -0.14 -11.64 23.47
C SER A 333 -0.29 -10.84 22.16
N MET A 334 -1.26 -11.22 21.31
CA MET A 334 -1.43 -10.61 19.98
C MET A 334 -2.18 -9.27 19.99
N ASP A 335 -2.94 -8.95 21.04
CA ASP A 335 -3.83 -7.77 21.06
C ASP A 335 -3.11 -6.43 20.83
N PRO A 336 -1.92 -6.17 21.41
CA PRO A 336 -1.17 -4.96 21.09
C PRO A 336 -0.80 -4.83 19.60
N PHE A 337 -0.49 -5.94 18.93
CA PHE A 337 -0.22 -5.95 17.49
C PHE A 337 -1.50 -5.72 16.67
N TYR A 338 -2.64 -6.25 17.13
CA TYR A 338 -3.92 -5.97 16.48
C TYR A 338 -4.31 -4.48 16.57
N ALA A 339 -4.14 -3.87 17.74
CA ALA A 339 -4.35 -2.44 17.92
C ALA A 339 -3.42 -1.62 17.01
N ALA A 340 -2.13 -1.97 16.99
CA ALA A 340 -1.14 -1.33 16.13
C ALA A 340 -1.50 -1.36 14.63
N VAL A 341 -2.03 -2.48 14.12
CA VAL A 341 -2.51 -2.56 12.72
C VAL A 341 -3.71 -1.66 12.49
N VAL A 342 -4.69 -1.64 13.40
CA VAL A 342 -5.90 -0.81 13.27
C VAL A 342 -5.52 0.67 13.21
N GLU A 343 -4.71 1.11 14.16
CA GLU A 343 -4.28 2.51 14.31
C GLU A 343 -3.41 2.96 13.14
N ALA A 344 -2.43 2.14 12.72
CA ALA A 344 -1.60 2.46 11.56
C ALA A 344 -2.41 2.46 10.26
N THR A 345 -3.39 1.58 10.10
CA THR A 345 -4.25 1.57 8.91
C THR A 345 -5.11 2.83 8.83
N GLU A 346 -5.79 3.20 9.92
CA GLU A 346 -6.58 4.44 10.00
C GLU A 346 -5.72 5.66 9.65
N GLU A 347 -4.53 5.76 10.26
CA GLU A 347 -3.63 6.87 10.02
C GLU A 347 -3.08 6.91 8.59
N ALA A 348 -2.72 5.76 8.02
CA ALA A 348 -2.20 5.69 6.65
C ALA A 348 -3.24 6.15 5.62
N VAL A 349 -4.53 5.83 5.79
CA VAL A 349 -5.61 6.35 4.91
C VAL A 349 -5.68 7.88 5.00
N LEU A 350 -5.63 8.44 6.20
CA LEU A 350 -5.69 9.88 6.39
C LEU A 350 -4.41 10.58 5.89
N ASN A 351 -3.25 9.94 5.99
CA ASN A 351 -2.03 10.44 5.36
C ASN A 351 -2.10 10.44 3.83
N VAL A 352 -2.79 9.46 3.20
CA VAL A 352 -3.07 9.52 1.75
C VAL A 352 -3.81 10.82 1.42
N LEU A 353 -4.94 11.04 2.08
CA LEU A 353 -5.83 12.18 1.77
C LEU A 353 -5.15 13.52 2.01
N VAL A 354 -4.28 13.61 3.03
CA VAL A 354 -3.52 14.82 3.34
C VAL A 354 -2.34 15.04 2.38
N ALA A 355 -1.62 13.99 2.00
CA ALA A 355 -0.46 14.11 1.11
C ALA A 355 -0.84 14.27 -0.37
N ALA A 356 -2.03 13.79 -0.75
CA ALA A 356 -2.55 13.90 -2.10
C ALA A 356 -2.70 15.36 -2.56
N LYS A 357 -2.53 15.59 -3.86
CA LYS A 357 -2.66 16.90 -4.51
C LYS A 357 -3.62 16.80 -5.68
N ASP A 358 -4.30 17.90 -6.00
CA ASP A 358 -5.15 17.99 -7.19
C ASP A 358 -4.43 17.43 -8.42
N MET A 359 -5.16 16.67 -9.22
CA MET A 359 -4.62 16.06 -10.43
C MET A 359 -5.66 16.10 -11.54
N GLU A 360 -5.25 16.66 -12.67
CA GLU A 360 -5.92 16.49 -13.95
C GLU A 360 -5.33 15.27 -14.68
N GLY A 361 -6.22 14.44 -15.20
CA GLY A 361 -5.92 13.20 -15.92
C GLY A 361 -6.49 13.21 -17.33
N ARG A 362 -6.76 12.01 -17.86
CA ARG A 362 -7.33 11.84 -19.20
C ARG A 362 -8.66 12.56 -19.36
N ASP A 363 -8.94 13.00 -20.59
CA ASP A 363 -10.22 13.59 -21.01
C ASP A 363 -10.73 14.75 -20.11
N GLY A 364 -9.80 15.46 -19.45
CA GLY A 364 -10.10 16.58 -18.55
C GLY A 364 -10.71 16.15 -17.21
N HIS A 365 -10.60 14.87 -16.83
CA HIS A 365 -11.01 14.41 -15.50
C HIS A 365 -10.11 15.02 -14.44
N VAL A 366 -10.71 15.48 -13.33
CA VAL A 366 -9.99 16.10 -12.23
C VAL A 366 -10.39 15.44 -10.92
N SER A 367 -9.40 15.11 -10.11
CA SER A 367 -9.57 14.69 -8.73
C SER A 367 -8.94 15.71 -7.80
N TYR A 368 -9.74 16.26 -6.88
CA TYR A 368 -9.32 17.29 -5.96
C TYR A 368 -8.86 16.67 -4.64
N ALA A 369 -7.80 17.22 -4.05
CA ALA A 369 -7.33 16.85 -2.73
C ALA A 369 -8.33 17.28 -1.64
N LEU A 370 -8.29 16.60 -0.49
CA LEU A 370 -9.04 17.02 0.69
C LEU A 370 -8.45 18.35 1.19
N PRO A 371 -9.22 19.46 1.26
CA PRO A 371 -8.66 20.74 1.65
C PRO A 371 -8.12 20.72 3.08
N HIS A 372 -6.84 21.07 3.25
CA HIS A 372 -6.20 21.09 4.57
C HIS A 372 -6.88 22.08 5.52
N GLU A 373 -7.43 23.18 5.01
CA GLU A 373 -8.17 24.15 5.82
C GLU A 373 -9.45 23.57 6.41
N GLU A 374 -10.13 22.63 5.74
CA GLU A 374 -11.30 21.94 6.30
C GLU A 374 -10.87 21.03 7.47
N ILE A 375 -9.71 20.37 7.35
CA ILE A 375 -9.13 19.57 8.43
C ILE A 375 -8.71 20.47 9.60
N ARG A 376 -8.03 21.59 9.33
CA ARG A 376 -7.62 22.56 10.37
C ARG A 376 -8.82 23.22 11.04
N ALA A 377 -9.89 23.52 10.30
CA ALA A 377 -11.11 24.03 10.92
C ALA A 377 -11.76 22.99 11.85
N ALA A 378 -11.65 21.71 11.50
CA ALA A 378 -12.18 20.62 12.31
C ALA A 378 -11.32 20.26 13.53
N PHE A 379 -9.98 20.35 13.44
CA PHE A 379 -9.06 19.81 14.47
C PHE A 379 -7.97 20.78 14.92
N GLY A 380 -7.78 21.89 14.22
CA GLY A 380 -6.88 22.97 14.62
C GLY A 380 -7.31 23.56 15.96
N ARG A 381 -6.31 23.92 16.77
CA ARG A 381 -6.51 24.58 18.06
C ARG A 381 -6.63 26.09 17.91
#